data_AF-A0A2M7SRV0-F1
#
_entry.id   AF-A0A2M7SRV0-F1
#
_cell.length_a   1.000
_cell.length_b   1.000
_cell.length_c   1.000
_cell.angle_alpha   90.00
_cell.angle_beta   90.00
_cell.angle_gamma   90.00
#
_symmetry.space_group_name_H-M   'P 1'
#
loop_
_entity.id
_entity.type
_entity.pdbx_description
1 polymer ?
#
loop_
_entity_poly.entity_id
_entity_poly.type
_entity_poly.pdbx_seq_one_letter_code
_entity_poly.pdbx_strand_id
1 'polypeptide(L)' 'MKAILFHTHGGPEVLQYTDFPDPEPAAGLALVKLHAAALNRMDLWVRNGWPGLKLEYPHIPGADGAGEVAAL' A
#
# COMPACT_ATOMS: atom_id res chain seq x y z
N MET A 1 -10.14 7.26 0.25
CA MET A 1 -10.15 6.01 -0.55
C MET A 1 -10.39 4.77 0.29
N LYS A 2 -10.72 3.63 -0.34
CA LYS A 2 -10.62 2.30 0.30
C LYS A 2 -9.20 1.76 0.15
N ALA A 3 -8.66 1.13 1.19
CA ALA A 3 -7.31 0.57 1.19
C ALA A 3 -7.24 -0.78 1.90
N ILE A 4 -6.24 -1.59 1.52
CA ILE A 4 -5.75 -2.72 2.31
C ILE A 4 -4.54 -2.22 3.10
N LEU A 5 -4.52 -2.43 4.42
CA LEU A 5 -3.40 -2.04 5.27
C LEU A 5 -3.17 -3.05 6.40
N PHE A 6 -2.02 -2.96 7.09
CA PHE A 6 -1.76 -3.70 8.32
C PHE A 6 -1.00 -2.85 9.34
N HIS A 7 -1.21 -3.13 10.62
CA HIS A 7 -0.59 -2.42 11.75
C HIS A 7 0.60 -3.15 12.37
N THR A 8 0.77 -4.42 12.03
CA THR A 8 1.87 -5.27 12.50
C THR A 8 2.12 -6.37 11.47
N HIS A 9 3.34 -6.89 11.43
CA HIS A 9 3.68 -8.00 10.55
C HIS A 9 2.93 -9.29 10.92
N GLY A 10 2.65 -10.13 9.92
CA GLY A 10 2.00 -11.42 10.12
C GLY A 10 1.54 -12.09 8.83
N GLY A 11 0.72 -13.13 8.96
CA GLY A 11 0.05 -13.79 7.85
C GLY A 11 -1.07 -12.95 7.24
N PRO A 12 -1.88 -13.49 6.31
CA PRO A 12 -2.98 -12.75 5.67
C PRO A 12 -3.99 -12.13 6.64
N GLU A 13 -4.13 -12.70 7.83
CA GLU A 13 -5.02 -12.26 8.90
C GLU A 13 -4.74 -10.85 9.44
N VAL A 14 -3.53 -10.30 9.22
CA VAL A 14 -3.23 -8.91 9.64
C VAL A 14 -3.78 -7.86 8.68
N LEU A 15 -4.20 -8.26 7.48
CA LEU A 15 -4.70 -7.35 6.46
C LEU A 15 -6.11 -6.87 6.79
N GLN A 16 -6.30 -5.56 6.73
CA GLN A 16 -7.58 -4.91 6.97
C GLN A 16 -7.99 -4.13 5.73
N TYR A 17 -9.23 -4.35 5.28
CA TYR A 17 -9.86 -3.54 4.23
C TYR A 17 -10.69 -2.44 4.89
N THR A 18 -10.29 -1.18 4.73
CA THR A 18 -10.88 -0.05 5.45
C THR A 18 -10.91 1.23 4.61
N ASP A 19 -11.66 2.23 5.06
CA ASP A 19 -11.50 3.61 4.59
C ASP A 19 -10.19 4.21 5.10
N PHE A 20 -9.54 4.99 4.23
CA PHE A 20 -8.32 5.72 4.52
C PHE A 20 -8.37 7.08 3.81
N PRO A 21 -7.74 8.14 4.35
CA PRO A 21 -7.67 9.43 3.67
C PRO A 21 -7.08 9.31 2.25
N ASP A 22 -7.58 10.12 1.32
CA ASP A 22 -6.94 10.25 0.02
C ASP A 22 -5.57 10.95 0.21
N PRO A 23 -4.49 10.46 -0.43
CA PRO A 23 -3.20 11.13 -0.35
C PRO A 23 -3.19 12.37 -1.24
N GLU A 24 -2.48 13.39 -0.80
CA GLU A 24 -2.21 14.60 -1.59
C GLU A 24 -0.84 14.47 -2.28
N PRO A 25 -0.73 14.74 -3.59
CA PRO A 25 0.55 14.68 -4.28
C PRO A 25 1.49 15.78 -3.78
N ALA A 26 2.75 15.42 -3.50
CA ALA A 26 3.81 16.40 -3.27
C ALA A 26 4.33 16.97 -4.60
N ALA A 27 5.03 18.10 -4.55
CA ALA A 27 5.58 18.74 -5.74
C ALA A 27 6.44 17.76 -6.57
N GLY A 28 6.07 17.58 -7.84
CA GLY A 28 6.75 16.68 -8.77
C GLY A 28 6.29 15.22 -8.73
N LEU A 29 5.26 14.90 -7.94
CA LEU A 29 4.61 13.58 -7.91
C LEU A 29 3.19 13.68 -8.47
N ALA A 30 2.67 12.58 -9.00
CA ALA A 30 1.28 12.51 -9.47
C ALA A 30 0.42 11.69 -8.50
N LEU A 31 -0.83 12.09 -8.31
CA LEU A 31 -1.85 11.24 -7.70
C LEU A 31 -2.43 10.31 -8.76
N VAL A 32 -2.33 9.00 -8.53
CA VAL A 32 -2.89 7.98 -9.42
C VAL A 32 -4.08 7.31 -8.77
N LYS A 33 -5.23 7.34 -9.45
CA LYS A 33 -6.40 6.56 -9.05
C LYS A 33 -6.27 5.17 -9.66
N LEU A 34 -5.91 4.20 -8.81
CA LEU A 34 -5.66 2.83 -9.22
C LEU A 34 -6.94 2.12 -9.70
N HIS A 35 -6.81 1.40 -10.82
CA HIS A 35 -7.82 0.44 -11.32
C HIS A 35 -7.39 -1.00 -11.07
N ALA A 36 -6.08 -1.26 -11.03
CA ALA A 36 -5.50 -2.56 -10.74
C ALA A 36 -4.20 -2.41 -9.94
N ALA A 37 -3.93 -3.39 -9.08
CA ALA A 37 -2.67 -3.57 -8.37
C ALA A 37 -2.17 -4.99 -8.61
N ALA A 38 -0.85 -5.18 -8.70
CA ALA A 38 -0.25 -6.50 -8.82
C ALA A 38 -0.04 -7.12 -7.43
N LEU A 39 -0.05 -8.46 -7.37
CA LEU A 39 0.41 -9.20 -6.20
C LEU A 39 1.71 -9.90 -6.54
N ASN A 40 2.80 -9.40 -5.97
CA ASN A 40 4.14 -9.93 -6.11
C ASN A 40 4.55 -10.74 -4.89
N ARG A 41 5.60 -11.55 -5.03
CA ARG A 41 6.20 -12.26 -3.89
C ARG A 41 6.71 -11.29 -2.82
N MET A 42 7.17 -10.11 -3.24
CA MET A 42 7.66 -9.04 -2.35
C MET A 42 6.59 -8.59 -1.36
N ASP A 43 5.32 -8.44 -1.79
CA ASP A 43 4.24 -7.99 -0.92
C ASP A 43 4.01 -8.95 0.26
N LEU A 44 4.16 -10.26 0.01
CA LEU A 44 4.08 -11.29 1.04
C LEU A 44 5.25 -11.19 2.01
N TRP A 45 6.46 -10.94 1.53
CA TRP A 45 7.65 -10.79 2.37
C TRP A 45 7.58 -9.53 3.24
N VAL A 46 7.13 -8.41 2.67
CA VAL A 46 6.95 -7.14 3.39
C VAL A 46 5.92 -7.30 4.50
N ARG A 47 4.75 -7.90 4.19
CA ARG A 47 3.71 -8.14 5.19
C ARG A 47 4.17 -9.12 6.28
N ASN A 48 4.83 -10.22 5.90
CA ASN A 48 5.35 -11.19 6.86
C ASN A 48 6.43 -10.60 7.78
N GLY A 49 7.17 -9.60 7.30
CA GLY A 49 8.26 -8.95 8.03
C GLY A 49 9.54 -9.77 8.00
N TRP A 50 10.62 -9.23 7.40
CA TRP A 50 11.95 -9.82 7.49
C TRP A 50 12.83 -9.08 8.52
N PRO A 51 13.85 -9.75 9.09
CA PRO A 51 14.73 -9.12 10.07
C PRO A 51 15.34 -7.81 9.56
N GLY A 52 15.14 -6.73 10.32
CA GLY A 52 15.66 -5.39 10.00
C GLY A 52 14.76 -4.53 9.11
N LEU A 53 13.63 -5.04 8.61
CA LEU A 53 12.64 -4.22 7.93
C LEU A 53 12.05 -3.19 8.90
N LYS A 54 12.04 -1.92 8.50
CA LYS A 54 11.41 -0.82 9.23
C LYS A 54 10.35 -0.18 8.35
N LEU A 55 9.09 -0.28 8.75
CA LEU A 55 7.96 0.33 8.07
C LEU A 55 7.31 1.38 8.98
N GLU A 56 6.72 2.38 8.35
CA GLU A 56 5.73 3.24 9.01
C GLU A 56 4.38 2.52 9.05
N TYR A 57 3.67 2.67 10.17
CA TYR A 57 2.39 2.01 10.42
C TYR A 57 1.25 3.03 10.59
N PRO A 58 0.04 2.74 10.09
CA PRO A 58 -0.33 1.56 9.31
C PRO A 58 0.35 1.54 7.92
N HIS A 59 0.76 0.37 7.47
CA HIS A 59 1.42 0.20 6.17
C HIS A 59 0.42 -0.28 5.12
N ILE A 60 0.37 0.41 3.98
CA ILE A 60 -0.36 -0.02 2.78
C ILE A 60 0.65 -0.76 1.88
N PRO A 61 0.52 -2.09 1.69
CA PRO A 61 1.40 -2.84 0.82
C PRO A 61 1.07 -2.62 -0.67
N GLY A 62 2.01 -3.00 -1.54
CA GLY A 62 1.87 -2.94 -2.98
C GLY A 62 3.14 -2.37 -3.63
N ALA A 63 3.65 -3.05 -4.65
CA ALA A 63 4.79 -2.59 -5.43
C ALA A 63 4.39 -1.97 -6.78
N ASP A 64 3.33 -2.49 -7.40
CA ASP A 64 2.93 -2.11 -8.76
C ASP A 64 1.42 -1.90 -8.87
N GLY A 65 1.03 -0.97 -9.75
CA GLY A 65 -0.36 -0.74 -10.11
C GLY A 65 -0.50 0.01 -11.41
N ALA A 66 -1.73 0.03 -11.93
CA ALA A 66 -2.10 0.77 -13.12
C ALA A 66 -3.41 1.52 -12.86
N GLY A 67 -3.48 2.76 -13.35
CA GLY A 67 -4.55 3.68 -13.05
C GLY A 67 -4.55 4.91 -13.95
N GLU A 68 -5.45 5.83 -13.65
CA GLU A 68 -5.51 7.15 -14.28
C GLU A 68 -4.80 8.19 -13.41
N VAL A 69 -4.12 9.15 -14.04
CA VAL A 69 -3.58 10.32 -13.33
C VAL A 69 -4.75 11.21 -12.94
N ALA A 70 -4.98 11.36 -11.63
CA ALA A 70 -6.09 12.11 -11.07
C ALA A 70 -5.70 13.55 -10.70
N ALA A 71 -4.43 13.78 -10.31
CA ALA A 71 -3.87 15.10 -10.03
C ALA A 71 -2.33 15.10 -10.17
N LEU A 72 -1.73 16.29 -10.20
CA LEU A 72 -0.29 16.57 -10.25
C LEU A 72 0.13 17.48 -9.10
#